data_AF-A0A8S9HGD5-F1
#
_entry.id   AF-A0A8S9HGD5-F1
#
_cell.length_a   1.000
_cell.length_b   1.000
_cell.length_c   1.000
_cell.angle_alpha   90.00
_cell.angle_beta   90.00
_cell.angle_gamma   90.00
#
_symmetry.space_group_name_H-M   'P 1'
#
loop_
_entity.id
_entity.type
_entity.pdbx_description
1 polymer ?
#
loop_
_entity_poly.entity_id
_entity_poly.type
_entity_poly.pdbx_seq_one_letter_code
_entity_poly.pdbx_strand_id
1 'polypeptide(L)'
;MASASSSGGVAGRLRNASLVLVGDNDSTISVKDLENSVAELLDLYGDCAHRSSAIQSVANGYQPGEQLTDFKKLLDDEFTKLKATTPSVPENHHLMRQFREAVWNVHHAGEPMPGEDEEDIVMTSTQCPFLNVKCPVSGKPLTELTDPVRSMDCKHVYDKASIMHYIATNPNAKCPIAGKILLC
;
A
#
# COMPACT_ATOMS: atom_id res chain seq x y z
N MET A 1 15.14 -15.40 -25.48
CA MET A 1 14.79 -16.13 -24.24
C MET A 1 13.78 -15.27 -23.50
N ALA A 2 12.50 -15.68 -23.51
CA ALA A 2 11.40 -14.89 -22.96
C ALA A 2 11.29 -15.12 -21.45
N SER A 3 11.36 -14.03 -20.69
CA SER A 3 11.20 -13.99 -19.23
C SER A 3 9.74 -14.20 -18.85
N ALA A 4 9.48 -15.27 -18.09
CA ALA A 4 8.19 -15.57 -17.49
C ALA A 4 7.87 -14.54 -16.38
N SER A 5 6.89 -13.68 -16.64
CA SER A 5 6.36 -12.74 -15.66
C SER A 5 5.58 -13.49 -14.57
N SER A 6 6.02 -13.34 -13.32
CA SER A 6 5.42 -13.93 -12.12
C SER A 6 3.94 -13.55 -11.98
N SER A 7 3.04 -14.44 -12.38
CA SER A 7 1.57 -14.34 -12.28
C SER A 7 0.99 -14.71 -10.91
N GLY A 8 1.84 -15.04 -9.92
CA GLY A 8 1.40 -15.64 -8.66
C GLY A 8 0.87 -14.67 -7.59
N GLY A 9 1.21 -13.39 -7.66
CA GLY A 9 0.82 -12.40 -6.64
C GLY A 9 -0.62 -11.90 -6.78
N VAL A 10 -1.15 -11.26 -5.74
CA VAL A 10 -2.49 -10.65 -5.74
C VAL A 10 -2.74 -9.72 -6.93
N ALA A 11 -1.73 -8.92 -7.32
CA ALA A 11 -1.81 -8.08 -8.51
C ALA A 11 -1.87 -8.89 -9.83
N GLY A 12 -1.18 -10.03 -9.91
CA GLY A 12 -1.25 -10.93 -11.06
C GLY A 12 -2.60 -11.65 -11.17
N ARG A 13 -3.17 -12.03 -10.02
CA ARG A 13 -4.50 -12.63 -9.93
C ARG A 13 -5.60 -11.66 -10.33
N LEU A 14 -5.52 -10.40 -9.91
CA LEU A 14 -6.44 -9.34 -10.33
C LEU A 14 -6.36 -9.08 -11.84
N ARG A 15 -5.15 -9.04 -12.41
CA ARG A 15 -4.95 -8.92 -13.86
C ARG A 15 -5.52 -10.11 -14.64
N ASN A 16 -5.28 -11.33 -14.19
CA ASN A 16 -5.82 -12.52 -14.85
C ASN A 16 -7.35 -12.61 -14.75
N ALA A 17 -7.93 -12.26 -13.59
CA ALA A 17 -9.37 -12.19 -13.44
C ALA A 17 -9.98 -11.17 -14.41
N SER A 18 -9.37 -9.99 -14.56
CA SER A 18 -9.79 -8.99 -15.53
C SER A 18 -9.73 -9.49 -16.98
N LEU A 19 -8.69 -10.21 -17.38
CA LEU A 19 -8.56 -10.76 -18.74
C LEU A 19 -9.59 -11.85 -19.08
N VAL A 20 -9.99 -12.67 -18.10
CA VAL A 20 -10.96 -13.77 -18.32
C VAL A 20 -12.38 -13.25 -18.53
N LEU A 21 -12.74 -12.10 -17.93
CA LEU A 21 -14.12 -11.60 -17.92
C LEU A 21 -14.49 -10.75 -19.15
N VAL A 22 -13.51 -10.30 -19.93
CA VAL A 22 -13.71 -9.47 -21.13
C VAL A 22 -14.06 -10.31 -22.39
N GLY A 23 -13.96 -11.64 -22.31
CA GLY A 23 -14.28 -12.53 -23.43
C GLY A 23 -15.78 -12.64 -23.77
N ASP A 24 -16.67 -12.35 -22.82
CA ASP A 24 -18.12 -12.53 -22.97
C ASP A 24 -18.86 -11.18 -22.90
N ASN A 25 -19.73 -10.91 -23.87
CA ASN A 25 -20.47 -9.63 -24.06
C ASN A 25 -21.53 -9.30 -22.97
N ASP A 26 -21.65 -10.09 -21.89
CA ASP A 26 -22.45 -9.80 -20.68
C ASP A 26 -21.65 -8.96 -19.63
N SER A 27 -20.58 -8.33 -20.09
CA SER A 27 -19.40 -7.93 -19.31
C SER A 27 -19.56 -6.69 -18.42
N THR A 28 -20.59 -5.86 -18.61
CA THR A 28 -20.78 -4.64 -17.82
C THR A 28 -21.26 -4.92 -16.39
N ILE A 29 -22.16 -5.90 -16.22
CA ILE A 29 -22.64 -6.36 -14.91
C ILE A 29 -21.47 -7.01 -14.15
N SER A 30 -20.68 -7.85 -14.84
CA SER A 30 -19.52 -8.52 -14.25
C SER A 30 -18.42 -7.56 -13.79
N VAL A 31 -18.15 -6.49 -14.55
CA VAL A 31 -17.17 -5.47 -14.16
C VAL A 31 -17.66 -4.69 -12.93
N LYS A 32 -18.96 -4.36 -12.85
CA LYS A 32 -19.54 -3.65 -11.71
C LYS A 32 -19.51 -4.50 -10.44
N ASP A 33 -19.82 -5.78 -10.55
CA ASP A 33 -19.75 -6.73 -9.43
C ASP A 33 -18.31 -6.90 -8.94
N LEU A 34 -17.34 -6.91 -9.87
CA LEU A 34 -15.93 -6.96 -9.54
C LEU A 34 -15.45 -5.67 -8.86
N GLU A 35 -15.91 -4.50 -9.33
CA GLU A 35 -15.64 -3.21 -8.69
C GLU A 35 -16.14 -3.20 -7.25
N ASN A 36 -17.38 -3.64 -7.01
CA ASN A 36 -17.95 -3.77 -5.68
C ASN A 36 -17.12 -4.73 -4.81
N SER A 37 -16.69 -5.87 -5.37
CA SER A 37 -15.84 -6.84 -4.67
C SER A 37 -14.48 -6.25 -4.29
N VAL A 38 -13.88 -5.43 -5.16
CA VAL A 38 -12.64 -4.71 -4.87
C VAL A 38 -12.86 -3.69 -3.75
N ALA A 39 -13.98 -2.96 -3.75
CA ALA A 39 -14.32 -2.01 -2.70
C ALA A 39 -14.45 -2.70 -1.34
N GLU A 40 -15.18 -3.82 -1.27
CA GLU A 40 -15.32 -4.63 -0.05
C GLU A 40 -13.97 -5.16 0.45
N LEU A 41 -13.12 -5.66 -0.45
CA LEU A 41 -11.78 -6.13 -0.08
C LEU A 41 -10.92 -5.02 0.50
N LEU A 42 -11.00 -3.81 -0.04
CA LEU A 42 -10.28 -2.65 0.46
C LEU A 42 -10.79 -2.21 1.83
N ASP A 43 -12.09 -2.24 2.07
CA ASP A 43 -12.65 -1.97 3.40
C ASP A 43 -12.18 -2.99 4.44
N LEU A 44 -12.24 -4.29 4.09
CA LEU A 44 -11.73 -5.37 4.95
C LEU A 44 -10.23 -5.24 5.24
N TYR A 45 -9.45 -4.83 4.25
CA TYR A 45 -8.03 -4.56 4.43
C TYR A 45 -7.79 -3.40 5.41
N GLY A 46 -8.56 -2.32 5.29
CA GLY A 46 -8.57 -1.22 6.24
C GLY A 46 -8.93 -1.67 7.65
N ASP A 47 -9.96 -2.49 7.80
CA ASP A 47 -10.38 -3.06 9.08
C ASP A 47 -9.28 -3.91 9.73
N CYS A 48 -8.54 -4.69 8.95
CA CYS A 48 -7.40 -5.45 9.46
C CYS A 48 -6.31 -4.52 10.03
N ALA A 49 -6.01 -3.42 9.35
CA ALA A 49 -5.03 -2.44 9.81
C ALA A 49 -5.48 -1.75 11.12
N HIS A 50 -6.76 -1.38 11.21
CA HIS A 50 -7.33 -0.80 12.43
C HIS A 50 -7.33 -1.81 13.58
N ARG A 51 -7.68 -3.09 13.34
CA ARG A 51 -7.61 -4.14 14.37
C ARG A 51 -6.19 -4.38 14.86
N SER A 52 -5.22 -4.44 13.96
CA SER A 52 -3.81 -4.56 14.33
C SER A 52 -3.37 -3.39 15.22
N SER A 53 -3.79 -2.18 14.87
CA SER A 53 -3.50 -0.97 15.64
C SER A 53 -4.19 -0.97 17.00
N ALA A 54 -5.44 -1.45 17.08
CA ALA A 54 -6.18 -1.59 18.33
C ALA A 54 -5.49 -2.56 19.29
N ILE A 55 -5.05 -3.73 18.80
CA ILE A 55 -4.29 -4.70 19.58
C ILE A 55 -3.02 -4.06 20.13
N GLN A 56 -2.27 -3.33 19.31
CA GLN A 56 -1.02 -2.71 19.73
C GLN A 56 -1.26 -1.55 20.72
N SER A 57 -2.31 -0.75 20.52
CA SER A 57 -2.75 0.31 21.43
C SER A 57 -3.10 -0.25 22.81
N VAL A 58 -3.96 -1.28 22.84
CA VAL A 58 -4.36 -1.95 24.08
C VAL A 58 -3.16 -2.60 24.76
N ALA A 59 -2.31 -3.33 24.02
CA ALA A 59 -1.13 -3.99 24.59
C ALA A 59 -0.16 -2.99 25.26
N ASN A 60 0.04 -1.82 24.66
CA ASN A 60 0.92 -0.79 25.20
C ASN A 60 0.31 0.00 26.37
N GLY A 61 -1.02 0.17 26.38
CA GLY A 61 -1.73 1.00 27.36
C GLY A 61 -2.34 0.23 28.52
N TYR A 62 -2.49 -1.09 28.42
CA TYR A 62 -3.20 -1.88 29.42
C TYR A 62 -2.46 -1.89 30.76
N GLN A 63 -3.20 -1.64 31.84
CA GLN A 63 -2.75 -1.78 33.21
C GLN A 63 -3.70 -2.72 33.95
N PRO A 64 -3.21 -3.81 34.57
CA PRO A 64 -4.05 -4.72 35.34
C PRO A 64 -4.74 -3.98 36.50
N GLY A 65 -6.07 -4.12 36.58
CA GLY A 65 -6.87 -3.62 37.70
C GLY A 65 -7.31 -4.73 38.64
N GLU A 66 -8.00 -4.35 39.72
CA GLU A 66 -8.56 -5.32 40.69
C GLU A 66 -9.73 -6.14 40.12
N GLN A 67 -10.41 -5.63 39.09
CA GLN A 67 -11.52 -6.32 38.43
C GLN A 67 -11.07 -7.05 37.16
N LEU A 68 -11.77 -8.15 36.85
CA LEU A 68 -11.57 -8.89 35.61
C LEU A 68 -11.80 -7.97 34.40
N THR A 69 -10.83 -7.93 33.49
CA THR A 69 -10.95 -7.15 32.26
C THR A 69 -11.65 -7.95 31.17
N ASP A 70 -12.67 -7.35 30.56
CA ASP A 70 -13.25 -7.85 29.30
C ASP A 70 -12.41 -7.37 28.12
N PHE A 71 -11.42 -8.18 27.73
CA PHE A 71 -10.52 -7.86 26.63
C PHE A 71 -11.23 -7.80 25.28
N LYS A 72 -12.32 -8.55 25.09
CA LYS A 72 -13.07 -8.51 23.84
C LYS A 72 -13.69 -7.13 23.66
N LYS A 73 -14.40 -6.67 24.68
CA LYS A 73 -15.01 -5.34 24.67
C LYS A 73 -13.96 -4.24 24.54
N LEU A 74 -12.86 -4.33 25.27
CA LEU A 74 -11.78 -3.35 25.21
C LEU A 74 -11.18 -3.21 23.80
N LEU A 75 -10.94 -4.34 23.11
CA LEU A 75 -10.42 -4.35 21.75
C LEU A 75 -11.45 -3.86 20.73
N ASP A 76 -12.72 -4.25 20.87
CA ASP A 76 -13.81 -3.82 20.00
C ASP A 76 -14.06 -2.31 20.12
N ASP A 77 -14.01 -1.76 21.34
CA ASP A 77 -14.16 -0.33 21.62
C ASP A 77 -12.99 0.48 21.00
N GLU A 78 -11.74 0.03 21.20
CA GLU A 78 -10.57 0.70 20.64
C GLU A 78 -10.52 0.59 19.10
N PHE A 79 -10.93 -0.54 18.53
CA PHE A 79 -11.11 -0.70 17.08
C PHE A 79 -12.14 0.29 16.54
N THR A 80 -13.31 0.40 17.17
CA THR A 80 -14.39 1.30 16.75
C THR A 80 -13.93 2.76 16.76
N LYS A 81 -13.21 3.15 17.82
CA LYS A 81 -12.60 4.47 17.94
C LYS A 81 -11.58 4.76 16.82
N LEU A 82 -10.69 3.81 16.53
CA LEU A 82 -9.68 3.97 15.49
C LEU A 82 -10.30 4.04 14.09
N LYS A 83 -11.29 3.20 13.80
CA LYS A 83 -12.04 3.21 12.54
C LYS A 83 -12.80 4.51 12.34
N ALA A 84 -13.38 5.08 13.41
CA ALA A 84 -14.05 6.38 13.36
C ALA A 84 -13.08 7.55 13.13
N THR A 85 -11.85 7.45 13.61
CA THR A 85 -10.82 8.49 13.45
C THR A 85 -10.25 8.53 12.04
N THR A 86 -10.14 7.36 11.40
CA THR A 86 -9.56 7.21 10.06
C THR A 86 -10.46 6.32 9.21
N PRO A 87 -11.56 6.86 8.67
CA PRO A 87 -12.47 6.08 7.85
C PRO A 87 -11.76 5.56 6.59
N SER A 88 -11.92 4.28 6.27
CA SER A 88 -11.61 3.75 4.95
C SER A 88 -12.61 4.33 3.95
N VAL A 89 -12.10 4.95 2.88
CA VAL A 89 -12.91 5.34 1.71
C VAL A 89 -12.38 4.53 0.53
N PRO A 90 -12.95 3.34 0.26
CA PRO A 90 -12.46 2.43 -0.78
C PRO A 90 -12.40 3.08 -2.17
N GLU A 91 -13.36 3.97 -2.45
CA GLU A 91 -13.48 4.73 -3.70
C GLU A 91 -12.25 5.59 -4.02
N ASN A 92 -11.65 6.20 -3.00
CA ASN A 92 -10.51 7.09 -3.14
C ASN A 92 -9.18 6.34 -3.00
N HIS A 93 -9.23 5.02 -2.84
CA HIS A 93 -8.05 4.21 -2.65
C HIS A 93 -7.31 4.01 -3.98
N HIS A 94 -5.98 4.17 -3.97
CA HIS A 94 -5.17 4.06 -5.19
C HIS A 94 -5.35 2.74 -5.96
N LEU A 95 -5.61 1.63 -5.26
CA LEU A 95 -5.91 0.33 -5.90
C LEU A 95 -7.27 0.32 -6.63
N MET A 96 -8.26 1.06 -6.14
CA MET A 96 -9.55 1.20 -6.83
C MET A 96 -9.36 2.00 -8.13
N ARG A 97 -8.57 3.08 -8.07
CA ARG A 97 -8.18 3.83 -9.27
C ARG A 97 -7.44 2.95 -10.28
N GLN A 98 -6.43 2.19 -9.84
CA GLN A 98 -5.71 1.27 -10.72
C GLN A 98 -6.61 0.20 -11.34
N PHE A 99 -7.62 -0.27 -10.60
CA PHE A 99 -8.62 -1.19 -11.13
C PHE A 99 -9.43 -0.52 -12.25
N ARG A 100 -9.96 0.69 -12.02
CA ARG A 100 -10.71 1.47 -13.02
C ARG A 100 -9.89 1.77 -14.26
N GLU A 101 -8.65 2.22 -14.08
CA GLU A 101 -7.70 2.45 -15.18
C GLU A 101 -7.42 1.18 -15.97
N ALA A 102 -7.24 0.03 -15.30
CA ALA A 102 -6.99 -1.24 -15.97
C ALA A 102 -8.19 -1.67 -16.81
N VAL A 103 -9.41 -1.50 -16.30
CA VAL A 103 -10.66 -1.75 -17.04
C VAL A 103 -10.79 -0.79 -18.23
N TRP A 104 -10.53 0.50 -18.04
CA TRP A 104 -10.60 1.52 -19.08
C TRP A 104 -9.63 1.23 -20.25
N ASN A 105 -8.38 0.91 -19.93
CA ASN A 105 -7.30 0.64 -20.89
C ASN A 105 -7.56 -0.55 -21.82
N VAL A 106 -8.50 -1.44 -21.49
CA VAL A 106 -8.85 -2.59 -22.35
C VAL A 106 -9.40 -2.14 -23.71
N HIS A 107 -10.23 -1.10 -23.71
CA HIS A 107 -10.89 -0.60 -24.92
C HIS A 107 -10.43 0.79 -25.34
N HIS A 108 -9.67 1.50 -24.49
CA HIS A 108 -9.25 2.89 -24.70
C HIS A 108 -7.74 3.06 -24.46
N ALA A 109 -6.95 2.08 -24.91
CA ALA A 109 -5.50 2.07 -24.69
C ALA A 109 -4.83 3.35 -25.21
N GLY A 110 -4.13 4.06 -24.33
CA GLY A 110 -3.44 5.31 -24.66
C GLY A 110 -4.31 6.57 -24.55
N GLU A 111 -5.60 6.43 -24.25
CA GLU A 111 -6.48 7.54 -23.93
C GLU A 111 -6.62 7.70 -22.40
N PRO A 112 -6.51 8.92 -21.87
CA PRO A 112 -6.75 9.17 -20.46
C PRO A 112 -8.22 8.86 -20.10
N MET A 113 -8.45 8.34 -18.88
CA MET A 113 -9.80 8.04 -18.41
C MET A 113 -10.59 9.35 -18.20
N PRO A 114 -11.82 9.48 -18.72
CA PRO A 114 -12.61 10.70 -18.60
C PRO A 114 -13.00 10.99 -17.14
N GLY A 115 -12.88 12.24 -16.71
CA GLY A 115 -13.35 12.71 -15.40
C GLY A 115 -12.27 12.85 -14.31
N GLU A 116 -10.99 12.59 -14.60
CA GLU A 116 -9.90 12.79 -13.64
C GLU A 116 -9.27 14.20 -13.64
N ASP A 117 -9.71 15.11 -14.53
CA ASP A 117 -9.11 16.45 -14.68
C ASP A 117 -9.64 17.52 -13.68
N GLU A 118 -10.59 17.19 -12.79
CA GLU A 118 -11.17 18.16 -11.84
C GLU A 118 -11.14 17.74 -10.36
N GLU A 119 -10.41 16.68 -9.99
CA GLU A 119 -10.08 16.44 -8.59
C GLU A 119 -8.73 17.05 -8.27
N ASP A 120 -8.80 18.29 -7.79
CA ASP A 120 -7.75 19.03 -7.09
C ASP A 120 -6.85 18.05 -6.34
N ILE A 121 -5.54 18.15 -6.60
CA ILE A 121 -4.48 17.37 -5.97
C ILE A 121 -4.44 17.77 -4.50
N VAL A 122 -5.42 17.33 -3.72
CA VAL A 122 -5.31 17.28 -2.27
C VAL A 122 -4.42 16.08 -2.00
N MET A 123 -3.11 16.35 -2.10
CA MET A 123 -2.04 15.54 -1.57
C MET A 123 -2.21 15.39 -0.05
N THR A 124 -3.21 14.65 0.39
CA THR A 124 -3.22 14.08 1.74
C THR A 124 -2.55 12.72 1.69
N SER A 125 -1.22 12.79 1.65
CA SER A 125 -0.36 11.89 2.43
C SER A 125 -0.33 10.40 2.03
N THR A 126 0.60 10.08 1.13
CA THR A 126 1.47 8.88 1.15
C THR A 126 0.79 7.52 1.41
N GLN A 127 0.24 6.89 0.37
CA GLN A 127 -0.01 5.43 0.38
C GLN A 127 0.94 4.66 -0.55
N CYS A 128 2.15 5.20 -0.76
CA CYS A 128 3.27 4.34 -1.09
C CYS A 128 3.83 3.82 0.25
N PRO A 129 3.98 2.49 0.46
CA PRO A 129 4.63 1.95 1.67
C PRO A 129 6.10 2.37 1.80
N PHE A 130 6.62 3.04 0.77
CA PHE A 130 7.94 3.65 0.70
C PHE A 130 7.85 5.14 1.01
N LEU A 131 8.69 5.58 1.94
CA LEU A 131 8.78 6.99 2.35
C LEU A 131 9.56 7.86 1.35
N ASN A 132 9.99 7.29 0.22
CA ASN A 132 10.74 7.95 -0.83
C ASN A 132 10.38 7.41 -2.22
N VAL A 133 10.52 8.24 -3.25
CA VAL A 133 10.27 7.88 -4.66
C VAL A 133 11.56 7.61 -5.46
N LYS A 134 12.71 8.05 -4.94
CA LYS A 134 14.05 7.82 -5.49
C LYS A 134 14.99 7.37 -4.39
N CYS A 135 16.00 6.57 -4.72
CA CYS A 135 17.06 6.21 -3.80
C CYS A 135 17.80 7.49 -3.36
N PRO A 136 17.92 7.75 -2.06
CA PRO A 136 18.57 8.98 -1.57
C PRO A 136 20.08 9.03 -1.84
N VAL A 137 20.70 7.89 -2.15
CA VAL A 137 22.15 7.79 -2.39
C VAL A 137 22.46 7.78 -3.90
N SER A 138 21.74 6.97 -4.68
CA SER A 138 22.01 6.83 -6.12
C SER A 138 21.18 7.76 -7.01
N GLY A 139 20.13 8.39 -6.47
CA GLY A 139 19.19 9.23 -7.22
C GLY A 139 18.27 8.46 -8.17
N LYS A 140 18.47 7.15 -8.35
CA LYS A 140 17.64 6.30 -9.22
C LYS A 140 16.21 6.21 -8.68
N PRO A 141 15.18 6.26 -9.54
CA PRO A 141 13.81 6.02 -9.10
C PRO A 141 13.67 4.60 -8.57
N LEU A 142 12.80 4.41 -7.56
CA LEU A 142 12.63 3.11 -6.92
C LEU A 142 12.18 2.01 -7.89
N THR A 143 11.46 2.40 -8.95
CA THR A 143 10.99 1.52 -10.03
C THR A 143 12.12 0.93 -10.88
N GLU A 144 13.33 1.49 -10.83
CA GLU A 144 14.49 1.09 -11.63
C GLU A 144 15.58 0.39 -10.78
N LEU A 145 15.29 0.09 -9.52
CA LEU A 145 16.25 -0.59 -8.64
C LEU A 145 16.23 -2.11 -8.85
N THR A 146 17.41 -2.69 -9.08
CA THR A 146 17.57 -4.13 -9.30
C THR A 146 17.52 -4.94 -8.00
N ASP A 147 18.14 -4.45 -6.93
CA ASP A 147 18.17 -5.09 -5.61
C ASP A 147 17.90 -4.03 -4.52
N PRO A 148 16.62 -3.66 -4.29
CA PRO A 148 16.27 -2.62 -3.33
C PRO A 148 16.36 -3.16 -1.89
N VAL A 149 16.99 -2.40 -1.00
CA VAL A 149 17.05 -2.68 0.44
C VAL A 149 16.38 -1.56 1.23
N ARG A 150 15.78 -1.91 2.37
CA ARG A 150 15.03 -0.96 3.20
C ARG A 150 15.63 -0.89 4.60
N SER A 151 15.81 0.34 5.10
CA SER A 151 16.20 0.54 6.49
C SER A 151 15.03 0.23 7.44
N MET A 152 15.31 -0.52 8.51
CA MET A 152 14.29 -0.87 9.51
C MET A 152 13.84 0.35 10.34
N ASP A 153 14.75 1.29 10.61
CA ASP A 153 14.49 2.44 11.51
C ASP A 153 13.78 3.61 10.84
N CYS A 154 14.10 3.86 9.56
CA CYS A 154 13.59 4.99 8.81
C CYS A 154 12.77 4.60 7.59
N LYS A 155 12.60 3.30 7.29
CA LYS A 155 11.72 2.75 6.25
C LYS A 155 12.00 3.23 4.81
N HIS A 156 13.04 4.04 4.57
CA HIS A 156 13.49 4.45 3.25
C HIS A 156 14.13 3.28 2.48
N VAL A 157 13.93 3.28 1.17
CA VAL A 157 14.45 2.27 0.24
C VAL A 157 15.67 2.80 -0.50
N TYR A 158 16.67 1.95 -0.67
CA TYR A 158 17.94 2.25 -1.29
C TYR A 158 18.33 1.20 -2.34
N ASP A 159 19.14 1.62 -3.30
CA ASP A 159 19.92 0.71 -4.13
C ASP A 159 21.00 0.03 -3.27
N LYS A 160 20.99 -1.30 -3.19
CA LYS A 160 21.89 -2.06 -2.30
C LYS A 160 23.37 -1.77 -2.56
N ALA A 161 23.80 -1.75 -3.82
CA ALA A 161 25.20 -1.51 -4.15
C ALA A 161 25.64 -0.12 -3.66
N SER A 162 24.82 0.89 -3.93
CA SER A 162 25.09 2.28 -3.55
C SER A 162 25.08 2.49 -2.02
N ILE A 163 24.10 1.93 -1.31
CA ILE A 163 24.01 2.11 0.15
C ILE A 163 25.10 1.34 0.90
N MET A 164 25.45 0.14 0.46
CA MET A 164 26.54 -0.64 1.07
C MET A 164 27.89 0.08 0.89
N HIS A 165 28.14 0.67 -0.28
CA HIS A 165 29.32 1.50 -0.50
C HIS A 165 29.32 2.76 0.39
N TYR A 166 28.17 3.42 0.52
CA TYR A 166 28.01 4.59 1.38
C TYR A 166 28.26 4.28 2.86
N ILE A 167 27.75 3.14 3.37
CA ILE A 167 27.97 2.70 4.75
C ILE A 167 29.43 2.32 4.98
N ALA A 168 30.06 1.62 4.05
CA ALA A 168 31.47 1.24 4.15
C ALA A 168 32.42 2.47 4.16
N THR A 169 32.05 3.54 3.47
CA THR A 169 32.87 4.75 3.35
C THR A 169 32.66 5.74 4.51
N ASN A 170 31.56 5.63 5.25
CA ASN A 170 31.19 6.58 6.32
C ASN A 170 31.02 5.86 7.67
N PRO A 171 31.95 6.03 8.64
CA PRO A 171 31.94 5.32 9.93
C PRO A 171 30.74 5.58 10.86
N ASN A 172 29.77 6.39 10.44
CA ASN A 172 28.50 6.66 11.11
C ASN A 172 27.46 7.03 10.06
N ALA A 173 27.34 6.22 9.01
CA ALA A 173 26.44 6.50 7.90
C ALA A 173 25.01 6.76 8.41
N LYS A 174 24.52 7.97 8.15
CA LYS A 174 23.16 8.39 8.48
C LYS A 174 22.32 8.43 7.21
N CYS A 175 21.03 8.15 7.38
CA CYS A 175 20.02 8.31 6.36
C CYS A 175 20.05 9.77 5.86
N PRO A 176 20.25 10.02 4.56
CA PRO A 176 20.28 11.37 4.00
C PRO A 176 18.96 12.14 4.16
N ILE A 177 17.84 11.42 4.36
CA ILE A 177 16.51 12.02 4.54
C ILE A 177 16.22 12.25 6.03
N ALA A 178 16.34 11.20 6.85
CA ALA A 178 15.88 11.22 8.25
C ALA A 178 16.99 11.45 9.29
N GLY A 179 18.26 11.47 8.90
CA GLY A 179 19.40 11.64 9.82
C GLY A 179 19.63 10.50 10.82
N LYS A 180 18.81 9.44 10.81
CA LYS A 180 18.97 8.24 11.64
C LYS A 180 20.15 7.40 11.16
N ILE A 181 20.83 6.71 12.07
CA ILE A 181 21.93 5.79 11.72
C ILE A 181 21.38 4.69 10.82
N LEU A 182 22.10 4.39 9.74
CA LEU A 182 21.80 3.28 8.84
C LEU A 182 22.43 2.02 9.43
N LEU A 183 21.60 1.26 10.13
CA LEU A 183 21.92 -0.10 10.55
C LEU A 183 21.34 -1.04 9.48
N CYS A 184 22.22 -1.81 8.83
CA CYS A 184 21.86 -2.91 7.96
C CYS A 184 21.83 -4.21 8.76
#